data_AF-A0A6L5G3F4-F1
#
_entry.id   AF-A0A6L5G3F4-F1
#
_cell.length_a   1.000
_cell.length_b   1.000
_cell.length_c   1.000
_cell.angle_alpha   90.00
_cell.angle_beta   90.00
_cell.angle_gamma   90.00
#
_symmetry.space_group_name_H-M   'P 1'
#
loop_
_entity.id
_entity.type
_entity.pdbx_description
1 polymer ?
#
loop_
_entity_poly.entity_id
_entity_poly.type
_entity_poly.pdbx_seq_one_letter_code
_entity_poly.pdbx_strand_id
1 'polypeptide(L)'
;MGTDDRTDPHLGFLEMSDRLMEDLAVHNLKARERLREGIAWLEARRADANEAEHADIEILVAQCHDALKRMEALRGAYQDVRAINAAAHAEHLEWLDKRILGGTESPGERAERQQRLERLREERQARMGELRRRAEDAQRPPQTDGEDGSR
;
A
#
# COMPACT_ATOMS: atom_id res chain seq x y z
N MET A 1 8.06 42.70 5.21
CA MET A 1 8.26 41.30 5.63
C MET A 1 7.67 40.44 4.54
N GLY A 2 8.49 39.86 3.67
CA GLY A 2 8.00 38.90 2.68
C GLY A 2 7.75 37.58 3.41
N THR A 3 6.52 37.09 3.40
CA THR A 3 6.26 35.68 3.64
C THR A 3 6.97 34.94 2.52
N ASP A 4 8.04 34.22 2.86
CA ASP A 4 8.70 33.31 1.92
C ASP A 4 7.67 32.22 1.59
N ASP A 5 6.93 32.41 0.49
CA ASP A 5 5.86 31.55 -0.04
C ASP A 5 6.40 30.19 -0.55
N ARG A 6 7.62 29.83 -0.15
CA ARG A 6 8.20 28.53 -0.44
C ARG A 6 7.47 27.52 0.43
N THR A 7 6.73 26.63 -0.23
CA THR A 7 6.17 25.43 0.38
C THR A 7 7.26 24.75 1.20
N ASP A 8 6.98 24.45 2.48
CA ASP A 8 7.92 23.73 3.31
C ASP A 8 8.26 22.41 2.59
N PRO A 9 9.54 22.15 2.25
CA PRO A 9 9.94 20.98 1.49
C PRO A 9 9.57 19.66 2.20
N HIS A 10 9.42 19.67 3.54
CA HIS A 10 8.91 18.52 4.27
C HIS A 10 7.41 18.29 4.03
N LEU A 11 6.61 19.36 4.04
CA LEU A 11 5.18 19.28 3.72
C LEU A 11 4.98 18.78 2.28
N GLY A 12 5.72 19.33 1.31
CA GLY A 12 5.65 18.90 -0.08
C GLY A 12 6.03 17.44 -0.30
N PHE A 13 7.01 16.91 0.46
CA PHE A 13 7.36 15.50 0.43
C PHE A 13 6.24 14.60 1.00
N LEU A 14 5.64 14.99 2.13
CA LEU A 14 4.55 14.24 2.76
C LEU A 14 3.30 14.22 1.88
N GLU A 15 2.91 15.36 1.32
CA GLU A 15 1.79 15.47 0.37
C GLU A 15 2.00 14.61 -0.89
N MET A 16 3.22 14.63 -1.46
CA MET A 16 3.57 13.76 -2.59
C MET A 16 3.49 12.28 -2.20
N SER A 17 4.00 11.92 -1.02
CA SER A 17 3.96 10.54 -0.51
C SER A 17 2.53 10.07 -0.31
N ASP A 18 1.65 10.92 0.24
CA ASP A 18 0.23 10.60 0.41
C ASP A 18 -0.50 10.44 -0.92
N ARG A 19 -0.22 11.31 -1.89
CA ARG A 19 -0.78 11.21 -3.24
C ARG A 19 -0.36 9.91 -3.95
N LEU A 20 0.91 9.54 -3.86
CA LEU A 20 1.41 8.28 -4.42
C LEU A 20 0.73 7.06 -3.77
N MET A 21 0.51 7.11 -2.45
CA MET A 21 -0.20 6.05 -1.73
C MET A 21 -1.67 5.96 -2.12
N GLU A 22 -2.33 7.10 -2.34
CA GLU A 22 -3.70 7.17 -2.82
C GLU A 22 -3.83 6.60 -4.24
N ASP A 23 -2.97 7.03 -5.17
CA ASP A 23 -2.94 6.52 -6.54
C ASP A 23 -2.76 4.99 -6.54
N LEU A 24 -1.85 4.47 -5.72
CA LEU A 24 -1.58 3.04 -5.61
C LEU A 24 -2.77 2.27 -5.04
N ALA A 25 -3.46 2.82 -4.05
CA ALA A 25 -4.68 2.24 -3.51
C ALA A 25 -5.81 2.21 -4.55
N VAL A 26 -5.97 3.28 -5.35
CA VAL A 26 -6.95 3.34 -6.45
C VAL A 26 -6.61 2.33 -7.54
N HIS A 27 -5.34 2.20 -7.92
CA HIS A 27 -4.91 1.19 -8.88
C HIS A 27 -5.19 -0.23 -8.40
N ASN A 28 -4.91 -0.53 -7.13
CA ASN A 28 -5.22 -1.83 -6.52
C ASN A 28 -6.73 -2.11 -6.54
N LEU A 29 -7.56 -1.10 -6.21
CA LEU A 29 -9.02 -1.24 -6.24
C LEU A 29 -9.52 -1.57 -7.65
N LYS A 30 -9.13 -0.78 -8.65
CA LYS A 30 -9.55 -0.99 -10.06
C LYS A 30 -9.13 -2.35 -10.59
N ALA A 31 -7.92 -2.80 -10.26
CA ALA A 31 -7.43 -4.10 -10.70
C ALA A 31 -8.20 -5.26 -10.03
N ARG A 32 -8.60 -5.12 -8.75
CA ARG A 32 -9.48 -6.09 -8.08
C ARG A 32 -10.87 -6.13 -8.68
N GLU A 33 -11.45 -4.99 -9.04
CA GLU A 33 -12.74 -4.92 -9.74
C GLU A 33 -12.68 -5.67 -11.08
N ARG A 34 -11.65 -5.41 -11.89
CA ARG A 34 -11.43 -6.13 -13.16
C ARG A 34 -11.26 -7.64 -12.98
N LEU A 35 -10.56 -8.07 -11.93
CA LEU A 35 -10.43 -9.51 -11.64
C LEU A 35 -11.78 -10.14 -11.26
N ARG A 36 -12.61 -9.45 -10.48
CA ARG A 36 -13.97 -9.92 -10.15
C ARG A 36 -14.87 -9.99 -11.38
N GLU A 37 -14.80 -8.99 -12.26
CA GLU A 37 -15.50 -9.00 -13.55
C GLU A 37 -15.05 -10.18 -14.41
N GLY A 38 -13.73 -10.43 -14.47
CA GLY A 38 -13.16 -11.57 -15.18
C GLY A 38 -13.62 -12.92 -14.63
N ILE A 39 -13.68 -13.08 -13.29
CA ILE A 39 -14.23 -14.27 -12.65
C ILE A 39 -15.70 -14.46 -13.01
N ALA A 40 -16.52 -13.42 -12.89
CA ALA A 40 -17.94 -13.51 -13.24
C ALA A 40 -18.14 -13.87 -14.72
N TRP A 41 -17.30 -13.34 -15.62
CA TRP A 41 -17.32 -13.71 -17.03
C TRP A 41 -16.92 -15.17 -17.27
N LEU A 42 -15.88 -15.67 -16.59
CA LEU A 42 -15.46 -17.07 -16.66
C LEU A 42 -16.54 -18.01 -16.12
N GLU A 43 -17.16 -17.67 -14.99
CA GLU A 43 -18.25 -18.44 -14.38
C GLU A 43 -19.49 -18.48 -15.28
N ALA A 44 -19.84 -17.37 -15.94
CA ALA A 44 -20.92 -17.35 -16.92
C ALA A 44 -20.61 -18.26 -18.12
N ARG A 45 -19.36 -18.22 -18.62
CA ARG A 45 -18.92 -19.06 -19.75
C ARG A 45 -18.86 -20.54 -19.40
N ARG A 46 -18.68 -20.88 -18.11
CA ARG A 46 -18.67 -22.25 -17.61
C ARG A 46 -19.97 -23.01 -17.89
N ALA A 47 -21.11 -22.32 -17.92
CA ALA A 47 -22.43 -22.93 -18.09
C ALA A 47 -22.61 -23.63 -19.46
N ASP A 48 -21.92 -23.12 -20.49
CA ASP A 48 -22.01 -23.62 -21.87
C ASP A 48 -20.73 -24.37 -22.32
N ALA A 49 -19.79 -24.60 -21.41
CA ALA A 49 -18.47 -25.16 -21.72
C ALA A 49 -18.52 -26.68 -21.89
N ASN A 50 -17.74 -27.20 -22.83
CA ASN A 50 -17.46 -28.64 -22.89
C ASN A 50 -16.50 -29.07 -21.77
N GLU A 51 -16.28 -30.38 -21.58
CA GLU A 51 -15.49 -30.91 -20.46
C GLU A 51 -14.04 -30.39 -20.40
N ALA A 52 -13.39 -30.20 -21.55
CA ALA A 52 -12.04 -29.64 -21.62
C ALA A 52 -12.03 -28.14 -21.30
N GLU A 53 -12.96 -27.38 -21.89
CA GLU A 53 -13.12 -25.95 -21.61
C GLU A 53 -13.50 -25.70 -20.15
N HIS A 54 -14.28 -26.59 -19.55
CA HIS A 54 -14.67 -26.50 -18.15
C HIS A 54 -13.45 -26.64 -17.22
N ALA A 55 -12.57 -27.61 -17.48
CA ALA A 55 -11.33 -27.76 -16.72
C ALA A 55 -10.41 -26.53 -16.85
N ASP A 56 -10.27 -25.98 -18.07
CA ASP A 56 -9.50 -24.75 -18.31
C ASP A 56 -10.10 -23.55 -17.55
N ILE A 57 -11.42 -23.40 -17.59
CA ILE A 57 -12.14 -22.33 -16.87
C ILE A 57 -11.93 -22.46 -15.36
N GLU A 58 -11.98 -23.66 -14.79
CA GLU A 58 -11.73 -23.87 -13.35
C GLU A 58 -10.31 -23.44 -12.95
N ILE A 59 -9.30 -23.77 -13.77
CA ILE A 59 -7.92 -23.34 -13.54
C ILE A 59 -7.82 -21.81 -13.58
N LEU A 60 -8.43 -21.17 -14.58
CA LEU A 60 -8.40 -19.71 -14.72
C LEU A 60 -9.11 -19.01 -13.55
N VAL A 61 -10.27 -19.51 -13.11
CA VAL A 61 -10.98 -18.97 -11.95
C VAL A 61 -10.13 -19.11 -10.67
N ALA A 62 -9.50 -20.26 -10.47
CA ALA A 62 -8.61 -20.48 -9.33
C ALA A 62 -7.42 -19.49 -9.34
N GLN A 63 -6.79 -19.26 -10.50
CA GLN A 63 -5.72 -18.28 -10.67
C GLN A 63 -6.19 -16.84 -10.40
N CYS A 64 -7.39 -16.47 -10.84
CA CYS A 64 -7.97 -15.15 -10.56
C CYS A 64 -8.27 -14.96 -9.07
N HIS A 65 -8.77 -15.99 -8.37
CA HIS A 65 -8.98 -15.95 -6.92
C HIS A 65 -7.66 -15.84 -6.15
N ASP A 66 -6.62 -16.58 -6.56
CA ASP A 66 -5.30 -16.46 -5.96
C ASP A 66 -4.70 -15.06 -6.18
N ALA A 67 -4.83 -14.50 -7.40
CA ALA A 67 -4.45 -13.13 -7.68
C ALA A 67 -5.21 -12.12 -6.80
N LEU A 68 -6.53 -12.25 -6.65
CA LEU A 68 -7.33 -11.39 -5.76
C LEU A 68 -6.84 -11.45 -4.31
N LYS A 69 -6.57 -12.65 -3.79
CA LYS A 69 -6.06 -12.84 -2.41
C LYS A 69 -4.72 -12.15 -2.20
N ARG A 70 -3.80 -12.27 -3.16
CA ARG A 70 -2.50 -11.57 -3.14
C ARG A 70 -2.68 -10.05 -3.15
N MET A 71 -3.59 -9.53 -3.97
CA MET A 71 -3.88 -8.09 -4.02
C MET A 71 -4.54 -7.57 -2.73
N GLU A 72 -5.36 -8.38 -2.07
CA GLU A 72 -5.95 -8.06 -0.77
C GLU A 72 -4.92 -8.03 0.36
N ALA A 73 -3.91 -8.90 0.32
CA ALA A 73 -2.82 -8.90 1.29
C ALA A 73 -1.98 -7.60 1.27
N LEU A 74 -1.96 -6.90 0.14
CA LEU A 74 -1.29 -5.59 0.00
C LEU A 74 -2.11 -4.44 0.59
N ARG A 75 -3.44 -4.56 0.65
CA ARG A 75 -4.33 -3.51 1.17
C ARG A 75 -3.99 -3.09 2.59
N GLY A 76 -3.78 -4.06 3.50
CA GLY A 76 -3.43 -3.78 4.89
C GLY A 76 -2.12 -2.99 5.00
N ALA A 77 -1.10 -3.41 4.25
CA ALA A 77 0.20 -2.74 4.23
C ALA A 77 0.11 -1.30 3.68
N TYR A 78 -0.73 -1.05 2.67
CA TYR A 78 -0.99 0.32 2.19
C TYR A 78 -1.65 1.20 3.25
N GLN A 79 -2.60 0.66 4.01
CA GLN A 79 -3.29 1.39 5.07
C GLN A 79 -2.33 1.74 6.22
N ASP A 80 -1.43 0.82 6.59
CA ASP A 80 -0.43 1.05 7.63
C ASP A 80 0.51 2.20 7.24
N VAL A 81 1.05 2.19 6.02
CA VAL A 81 1.92 3.27 5.53
C VAL A 81 1.19 4.61 5.47
N ARG A 82 -0.09 4.62 5.05
CA ARG A 82 -0.91 5.83 5.04
C ARG A 82 -1.13 6.39 6.45
N ALA A 83 -1.38 5.53 7.44
CA ALA A 83 -1.55 5.95 8.82
C ALA A 83 -0.27 6.59 9.39
N ILE A 84 0.90 6.01 9.09
CA ILE A 84 2.19 6.54 9.53
C ILE A 84 2.50 7.89 8.88
N ASN A 85 2.23 8.05 7.58
CA ASN A 85 2.39 9.35 6.92
C ASN A 85 1.46 10.41 7.53
N ALA A 86 0.19 10.05 7.81
CA ALA A 86 -0.76 10.96 8.43
C ALA A 86 -0.31 11.42 9.84
N ALA A 87 0.26 10.52 10.64
CA ALA A 87 0.84 10.87 11.93
C ALA A 87 2.03 11.81 11.79
N ALA A 88 2.93 11.55 10.83
CA ALA A 88 4.06 12.44 10.56
C ALA A 88 3.62 13.81 10.04
N HIS A 89 2.54 13.86 9.27
CA HIS A 89 1.92 15.09 8.79
C HIS A 89 1.32 15.91 9.95
N ALA A 90 0.60 15.26 10.88
CA ALA A 90 0.07 15.93 12.07
C ALA A 90 1.19 16.56 12.93
N GLU A 91 2.28 15.83 13.20
CA GLU A 91 3.45 16.35 13.94
C GLU A 91 4.14 17.53 13.24
N HIS A 92 4.03 17.62 11.92
CA HIS A 92 4.56 18.75 11.15
C HIS A 92 3.63 19.96 11.21
N LEU A 93 2.31 19.75 11.11
CA LEU A 93 1.30 20.81 11.22
C LEU A 93 1.29 21.43 12.62
N GLU A 94 1.34 20.63 13.69
CA GLU A 94 1.42 21.15 15.07
C GLU A 94 2.65 22.06 15.27
N TRP A 95 3.78 21.69 14.67
CA TRP A 95 4.99 22.50 14.71
C TRP A 95 4.84 23.82 13.93
N LEU A 96 4.25 23.77 12.73
CA LEU A 96 3.96 24.97 11.93
C LEU A 96 3.01 25.90 12.67
N ASP A 97 1.93 25.39 13.24
CA ASP A 97 0.96 26.15 14.02
C ASP A 97 1.63 26.86 15.21
N LYS A 98 2.47 26.15 15.96
CA LYS A 98 3.22 26.75 17.07
C LYS A 98 4.12 27.90 16.60
N ARG A 99 4.80 27.74 15.45
CA ARG A 99 5.64 28.81 14.87
C ARG A 99 4.82 30.00 14.38
N ILE A 100 3.68 29.77 13.74
CA ILE A 100 2.78 30.82 13.26
C ILE A 100 2.25 31.65 14.42
N LEU A 101 1.94 31.01 15.56
CA LEU A 101 1.52 31.66 16.79
C LEU A 101 2.67 32.36 17.54
N GLY A 102 3.88 32.42 16.97
CA GLY A 102 5.05 33.07 17.57
C GLY A 102 5.74 32.26 18.66
N GLY A 103 5.34 31.00 18.86
CA GLY A 103 5.98 30.07 19.79
C GLY A 103 7.27 29.50 19.22
N THR A 104 8.28 29.34 20.08
CA THR A 104 9.50 28.59 19.77
C THR A 104 9.52 27.29 20.57
N GLU A 105 9.94 26.19 19.94
CA GLU A 105 10.21 24.96 20.68
C GLU A 105 11.38 25.16 21.66
N SER A 106 11.17 24.73 22.90
CA SER A 106 12.27 24.54 23.84
C SER A 106 13.19 23.39 23.35
N PRO A 107 14.44 23.34 23.83
CA PRO A 107 15.34 22.22 23.50
C PRO A 107 14.75 20.84 23.81
N GLY A 108 13.96 20.72 24.89
CA GLY A 108 13.27 19.48 25.29
C GLY A 108 12.17 19.09 24.30
N GLU A 109 11.27 20.02 23.96
CA GLU A 109 10.19 19.78 22.99
C GLU A 109 10.75 19.39 21.61
N ARG A 110 11.83 20.05 21.19
CA ARG A 110 12.52 19.71 19.94
C ARG A 110 13.09 18.29 19.97
N ALA A 111 13.70 17.89 21.08
CA ALA A 111 14.25 16.54 21.23
C ALA A 111 13.15 15.47 21.22
N GLU A 112 12.02 15.73 21.89
CA GLU A 112 10.86 14.83 21.93
C GLU A 112 10.22 14.69 20.54
N ARG A 113 10.01 15.80 19.83
CA ARG A 113 9.51 15.77 18.45
C ARG A 113 10.44 15.01 17.53
N GLN A 114 11.76 15.24 17.63
CA GLN A 114 12.73 14.49 16.84
C GLN A 114 12.66 12.99 17.12
N GLN A 115 12.52 12.57 18.38
CA GLN A 115 12.33 11.16 18.74
C GLN A 115 11.02 10.57 18.18
N ARG A 116 9.91 11.32 18.21
CA ARG A 116 8.64 10.86 17.61
C ARG A 116 8.79 10.69 16.10
N LEU A 117 9.38 11.67 15.41
CA LEU A 117 9.62 11.60 13.96
C LEU A 117 10.57 10.47 13.57
N GLU A 118 11.64 10.23 14.34
CA GLU A 118 12.56 9.13 14.06
C GLU A 118 11.85 7.77 14.23
N ARG A 119 11.03 7.60 15.27
CA ARG A 119 10.22 6.38 15.45
C ARG A 119 9.26 6.16 14.27
N LEU A 120 8.55 7.21 13.84
CA LEU A 120 7.66 7.13 12.67
C LEU A 120 8.44 6.80 11.39
N ARG A 121 9.65 7.32 11.24
CA ARG A 121 10.53 7.01 10.11
C ARG A 121 10.95 5.55 10.09
N GLU A 122 11.40 5.02 11.24
CA GLU A 122 11.78 3.62 11.39
C GLU A 122 10.60 2.69 11.12
N GLU A 123 9.42 3.01 11.67
CA GLU A 123 8.20 2.24 11.46
C GLU A 123 7.77 2.26 9.98
N ARG A 124 7.79 3.43 9.34
CA ARG A 124 7.51 3.57 7.90
C ARG A 124 8.47 2.72 7.07
N GLN A 125 9.76 2.75 7.38
CA GLN A 125 10.76 1.97 6.65
C GLN A 125 10.53 0.47 6.82
N ALA A 126 10.16 0.01 8.02
CA ALA A 126 9.79 -1.38 8.27
C ALA A 126 8.55 -1.78 7.45
N ARG A 127 7.47 -0.98 7.49
CA ARG A 127 6.23 -1.26 6.73
C ARG A 127 6.43 -1.23 5.23
N MET A 128 7.20 -0.28 4.71
CA MET A 128 7.58 -0.27 3.29
C MET A 128 8.40 -1.50 2.91
N GLY A 129 9.29 -1.97 3.80
CA GLY A 129 10.04 -3.21 3.61
C GLY A 129 9.14 -4.46 3.60
N GLU A 130 8.15 -4.53 4.47
CA GLU A 130 7.12 -5.58 4.47
C GLU A 130 6.28 -5.53 3.20
N LEU A 131 5.86 -4.34 2.77
CA LEU A 131 5.08 -4.14 1.55
C LEU A 131 5.84 -4.60 0.32
N ARG A 132 7.14 -4.26 0.24
CA ARG A 132 8.02 -4.72 -0.83
C ARG A 132 8.14 -6.24 -0.84
N ARG A 133 8.38 -6.86 0.31
CA ARG A 133 8.44 -8.33 0.43
C ARG A 133 7.13 -8.99 -0.01
N ARG A 134 5.98 -8.50 0.48
CA ARG A 134 4.67 -9.02 0.08
C ARG A 134 4.39 -8.82 -1.41
N ALA A 135 4.85 -7.73 -2.00
CA ALA A 135 4.72 -7.49 -3.44
C ALA A 135 5.61 -8.45 -4.25
N GLU A 136 6.83 -8.72 -3.78
CA GLU A 136 7.75 -9.70 -4.38
C GLU A 136 7.19 -11.13 -4.26
N ASP A 137 6.67 -11.51 -3.08
CA ASP A 137 5.99 -12.80 -2.87
C ASP A 137 4.70 -12.89 -3.70
N ALA A 138 4.01 -11.77 -3.92
CA ALA A 138 2.81 -11.75 -4.73
C ALA A 138 3.09 -11.90 -6.24
N GLN A 139 4.29 -11.54 -6.70
CA GLN A 139 4.74 -11.71 -8.08
C GLN A 139 5.31 -13.10 -8.35
N ARG A 140 5.65 -13.87 -7.32
CA ARG A 140 6.04 -15.27 -7.52
C ARG A 140 4.83 -16.06 -8.05
N PRO A 141 4.96 -16.76 -9.19
CA PRO A 141 3.96 -17.74 -9.57
C PRO A 141 3.84 -18.77 -8.44
N PRO A 142 2.63 -19.32 -8.20
CA PRO A 142 2.47 -20.38 -7.21
C PRO A 142 3.48 -21.47 -7.54
N GLN A 143 4.36 -21.79 -6.59
CA GLN A 143 5.18 -22.99 -6.70
C GLN A 143 4.20 -24.16 -6.70
N THR A 144 4.12 -24.88 -7.81
CA THR A 144 3.58 -26.23 -7.81
C THR A 144 4.49 -27.05 -6.92
N ASP A 145 4.15 -27.16 -5.64
CA ASP A 145 4.63 -28.23 -4.77
C ASP A 145 4.08 -29.55 -5.34
N GLY A 146 4.79 -30.07 -6.33
CA GLY A 146 4.33 -31.15 -7.16
C GLY A 146 5.46 -31.75 -7.95
N GLU A 147 6.62 -31.97 -7.32
CA GLU A 147 7.64 -32.92 -7.78
C GLU A 147 8.56 -33.29 -6.60
N ASP A 148 7.95 -33.78 -5.51
CA ASP A 148 8.61 -34.69 -4.59
C ASP A 148 7.80 -35.99 -4.63
N GLY A 149 8.11 -36.83 -5.63
CA GLY A 149 7.27 -37.96 -6.00
C GLY A 149 7.88 -38.81 -7.11
N SER A 150 8.94 -39.54 -6.75
CA SER A 150 9.55 -40.65 -7.52
C SER A 150 10.36 -40.28 -8.77
N ARG A 151 11.69 -40.25 -8.60
CA ARG A 151 12.61 -41.20 -9.26
C ARG A 151 13.97 -41.24 -8.57
#